data_AF-A0A7L3Y4N4-F1
#
_entry.id   AF-A0A7L3Y4N4-F1
#
_cell.length_a   1.000
_cell.length_b   1.000
_cell.length_c   1.000
_cell.angle_alpha   90.00
_cell.angle_beta   90.00
_cell.angle_gamma   90.00
#
_symmetry.space_group_name_H-M   'P 1'
#
loop_
_entity.id
_entity.type
_entity.pdbx_description
1 polymer ?
#
loop_
_entity_poly.entity_id
_entity_poly.type
_entity_poly.pdbx_seq_one_letter_code
_entity_poly.pdbx_strand_id
1 'polypeptide(L)'
;IDMYVGGTDDLMGFILMFPFLSAEDKEKQRAVIVQKATSRYFPAYEKVLKDHGQDFLVGNNFSWADVHLLEAILMVEEKKSDVLSGFPQLQAFKARISSIPTIKRFLEPGSQRKPVPDDKYVETVRRVLCMYYDIKAN
;
A
#
# COMPACT_ATOMS: atom_id res chain seq x y z
N ILE A 1 -5.50 9.13 -14.48
CA ILE A 1 -4.37 8.42 -13.82
C ILE A 1 -4.06 9.09 -12.50
N ASP A 2 -3.75 10.39 -12.49
CA ASP A 2 -3.35 11.15 -11.29
C ASP A 2 -4.30 11.02 -10.09
N MET A 3 -5.61 11.01 -10.32
CA MET A 3 -6.60 10.83 -9.26
C MET A 3 -6.42 9.48 -8.51
N TYR A 4 -6.13 8.40 -9.23
CA TYR A 4 -5.90 7.08 -8.63
C TYR A 4 -4.55 7.02 -7.91
N VAL A 5 -3.55 7.69 -8.44
CA VAL A 5 -2.24 7.76 -7.79
C VAL A 5 -2.36 8.54 -6.49
N GLY A 6 -2.95 9.74 -6.52
CA GLY A 6 -3.10 10.59 -5.34
C GLY A 6 -3.92 9.94 -4.23
N GLY A 7 -5.00 9.23 -4.56
CA GLY A 7 -5.76 8.46 -3.56
C GLY A 7 -4.93 7.35 -2.91
N THR A 8 -3.97 6.79 -3.64
CA THR A 8 -3.06 5.76 -3.14
C THR A 8 -1.92 6.39 -2.31
N ASP A 9 -1.36 7.52 -2.75
CA ASP A 9 -0.37 8.32 -2.01
C ASP A 9 -0.88 8.69 -0.62
N ASP A 10 -2.13 9.17 -0.53
CA ASP A 10 -2.75 9.51 0.75
C ASP A 10 -2.75 8.31 1.71
N LEU A 11 -3.11 7.11 1.22
CA LEU A 11 -3.12 5.90 2.02
C LEU A 11 -1.70 5.47 2.42
N MET A 12 -0.76 5.48 1.48
CA MET A 12 0.63 5.11 1.72
C MET A 12 1.33 6.07 2.68
N GLY A 13 0.96 7.34 2.70
CA GLY A 13 1.48 8.34 3.65
C GLY A 13 1.27 7.93 5.12
N PHE A 14 0.13 7.32 5.45
CA PHE A 14 -0.11 6.78 6.80
C PHE A 14 0.83 5.61 7.15
N ILE A 15 1.26 4.84 6.13
CA ILE A 15 2.13 3.67 6.31
C ILE A 15 3.61 4.10 6.34
N LEU A 16 3.99 5.12 5.57
CA LEU A 16 5.37 5.62 5.48
C LEU A 16 5.93 6.04 6.84
N MET A 17 5.11 6.71 7.65
CA MET A 17 5.51 7.18 8.97
C MET A 17 5.51 6.08 10.04
N PHE A 18 4.88 4.93 9.76
CA PHE A 18 4.67 3.84 10.70
C PHE A 18 5.95 3.35 11.40
N PRO A 19 7.11 3.17 10.73
CA PRO A 19 8.32 2.67 11.37
C PRO A 19 8.86 3.59 12.47
N PHE A 20 8.64 4.90 12.34
CA PHE A 20 9.17 5.94 13.22
C PHE A 20 8.36 6.18 14.48
N LEU A 21 7.16 5.57 14.56
CA LEU A 21 6.25 5.69 15.70
C LEU A 21 6.73 4.91 16.92
N SER A 22 6.28 5.35 18.10
CA SER A 22 6.39 4.58 19.34
C SER A 22 5.60 3.27 19.24
N ALA A 23 5.91 2.28 20.09
CA ALA A 23 5.18 1.01 20.10
C ALA A 23 3.67 1.20 20.36
N GLU A 24 3.30 2.13 21.24
CA GLU A 24 1.90 2.46 21.53
C GLU A 24 1.21 3.10 20.30
N ASP A 25 1.90 4.03 19.64
CA ASP A 25 1.36 4.74 18.47
C ASP A 25 1.27 3.84 17.24
N LYS A 26 2.14 2.82 17.11
CA LYS A 26 2.08 1.83 16.03
C LYS A 26 0.75 1.08 16.03
N GLU A 27 0.25 0.67 17.20
CA GLU A 27 -1.02 -0.06 17.27
C GLU A 27 -2.22 0.82 16.93
N LYS A 28 -2.23 2.08 17.39
CA LYS A 28 -3.25 3.07 17.00
C LYS A 28 -3.21 3.32 15.49
N GLN A 29 -2.02 3.56 14.94
CA GLN A 29 -1.83 3.82 13.52
C GLN A 29 -2.22 2.62 12.66
N ARG A 30 -1.97 1.38 13.11
CA ARG A 30 -2.41 0.16 12.40
C ARG A 30 -3.94 0.15 12.23
N ALA A 31 -4.67 0.46 13.31
CA ALA A 31 -6.12 0.53 13.26
C ALA A 31 -6.59 1.64 12.29
N VAL A 32 -5.95 2.81 12.30
CA VAL A 32 -6.24 3.91 11.37
C VAL A 32 -5.99 3.51 9.91
N ILE A 33 -4.84 2.90 9.60
CA ILE A 33 -4.51 2.43 8.25
C ILE A 33 -5.58 1.47 7.75
N VAL A 34 -5.93 0.45 8.55
CA VAL A 34 -6.95 -0.55 8.19
C VAL A 34 -8.31 0.09 8.00
N GLN A 35 -8.70 0.99 8.91
CA GLN A 35 -9.98 1.69 8.83
C GLN A 35 -10.05 2.54 7.55
N LYS A 36 -9.04 3.36 7.27
CA LYS A 36 -8.99 4.23 6.09
C LYS A 36 -8.97 3.41 4.80
N ALA A 37 -8.18 2.33 4.75
CA ALA A 37 -8.15 1.42 3.62
C ALA A 37 -9.54 0.84 3.34
N THR A 38 -10.20 0.26 4.34
CA THR A 38 -11.47 -0.45 4.16
C THR A 38 -12.70 0.45 4.06
N SER A 39 -12.69 1.66 4.64
CA SER A 39 -13.85 2.57 4.62
C SER A 39 -13.81 3.62 3.51
N ARG A 40 -12.61 3.97 3.00
CA ARG A 40 -12.45 5.11 2.07
C ARG A 40 -11.82 4.68 0.75
N TYR A 41 -10.64 4.07 0.79
CA TYR A 41 -9.84 3.87 -0.42
C TYR A 41 -10.25 2.61 -1.20
N PHE A 42 -10.24 1.44 -0.56
CA PHE A 42 -10.60 0.18 -1.22
C PHE A 42 -12.02 0.18 -1.80
N PRO A 43 -13.06 0.73 -1.13
CA PRO A 43 -14.38 0.85 -1.74
C PRO A 43 -14.39 1.65 -3.04
N ALA A 44 -13.55 2.68 -3.17
CA ALA A 44 -13.47 3.49 -4.37
C ALA A 44 -12.87 2.72 -5.55
N TYR A 45 -11.76 2.00 -5.34
CA TYR A 45 -11.13 1.18 -6.38
C TYR A 45 -11.96 -0.05 -6.74
N GLU A 46 -12.56 -0.71 -5.74
CA GLU A 46 -13.48 -1.83 -5.93
C GLU A 46 -14.66 -1.41 -6.83
N LYS A 47 -15.25 -0.24 -6.54
CA LYS A 47 -16.33 0.33 -7.35
C LYS A 47 -15.89 0.60 -8.79
N VAL A 48 -14.71 1.21 -8.98
CA VAL A 48 -14.19 1.50 -10.33
C VAL A 48 -14.05 0.22 -11.15
N LEU A 49 -13.36 -0.79 -10.61
CA LEU A 49 -13.19 -2.09 -11.27
C LEU A 49 -14.53 -2.78 -11.57
N LYS A 50 -15.50 -2.66 -10.67
CA LYS A 50 -16.85 -3.20 -10.84
C LYS A 50 -17.65 -2.47 -11.91
N ASP A 51 -17.60 -1.14 -11.93
CA ASP A 51 -18.44 -0.29 -12.79
C ASP A 51 -18.06 -0.46 -14.27
N HIS A 52 -16.76 -0.50 -14.59
CA HIS A 52 -16.31 -0.71 -15.98
C HIS A 52 -16.08 -2.19 -16.32
N GLY A 53 -15.91 -3.08 -15.33
CA GLY A 53 -15.74 -4.53 -15.55
C GLY A 53 -14.50 -4.89 -16.37
N GLN A 54 -13.43 -4.11 -16.26
CA GLN A 54 -12.18 -4.27 -17.01
C GLN A 54 -11.05 -4.71 -16.08
N ASP A 55 -9.95 -5.16 -16.66
CA ASP A 55 -8.85 -5.74 -15.89
C ASP A 55 -7.96 -4.70 -15.20
N PHE A 56 -7.87 -3.50 -15.78
CA PHE A 56 -7.02 -2.39 -15.34
C PHE A 56 -7.85 -1.15 -14.98
N LEU A 57 -7.28 -0.27 -14.16
CA LEU A 57 -7.96 0.92 -13.63
C LEU A 57 -8.27 1.98 -14.68
N VAL A 58 -7.48 2.06 -15.76
CA VAL A 58 -7.60 3.13 -16.76
C VAL A 58 -7.49 2.59 -18.18
N GLY A 59 -8.53 2.84 -19.00
CA GLY A 59 -8.48 2.60 -20.44
C GLY A 59 -8.19 1.16 -20.85
N ASN A 60 -8.53 0.19 -19.97
CA ASN A 60 -8.21 -1.23 -20.11
C ASN A 60 -6.73 -1.52 -20.47
N ASN A 61 -5.80 -0.70 -19.99
CA ASN A 61 -4.38 -0.88 -20.23
C ASN A 61 -3.61 -0.79 -18.92
N PHE A 62 -2.55 -1.59 -18.81
CA PHE A 62 -1.64 -1.53 -17.69
C PHE A 62 -0.99 -0.15 -17.59
N SER A 63 -1.12 0.46 -16.43
CA SER A 63 -0.69 1.83 -16.16
C SER A 63 0.02 1.94 -14.82
N TRP A 64 0.64 3.10 -14.58
CA TRP A 64 1.23 3.41 -13.28
C TRP A 64 0.23 3.32 -12.13
N ALA A 65 -1.05 3.68 -12.35
CA ALA A 65 -2.08 3.56 -11.32
C ALA A 65 -2.23 2.12 -10.83
N ASP A 66 -2.09 1.13 -11.71
CA ASP A 66 -2.23 -0.28 -11.36
C ASP A 66 -1.05 -0.77 -10.50
N VAL A 67 0.17 -0.34 -10.86
CA VAL A 67 1.39 -0.62 -10.08
C VAL A 67 1.28 -0.03 -8.68
N HIS A 68 0.85 1.24 -8.62
CA HIS A 68 0.74 1.98 -7.37
C HIS A 68 -0.31 1.37 -6.44
N LEU A 69 -1.48 1.00 -6.97
CA LEU A 69 -2.52 0.32 -6.19
C LEU A 69 -2.05 -1.05 -5.69
N LEU A 70 -1.34 -1.83 -6.51
CA LEU A 70 -0.77 -3.11 -6.08
C LEU A 70 0.19 -2.92 -4.90
N GLU A 71 1.10 -1.94 -4.98
CA GLU A 71 2.03 -1.64 -3.90
C GLU A 71 1.29 -1.31 -2.59
N ALA A 72 0.31 -0.41 -2.64
CA ALA A 72 -0.46 -0.05 -1.46
C ALA A 72 -1.24 -1.23 -0.88
N ILE A 73 -1.83 -2.09 -1.71
CA ILE A 73 -2.51 -3.31 -1.26
C ILE A 73 -1.54 -4.18 -0.45
N LEU A 74 -0.34 -4.45 -1.00
CA LEU A 74 0.66 -5.28 -0.31
C LEU A 74 1.10 -4.66 1.01
N MET A 75 1.30 -3.33 1.05
CA MET A 75 1.68 -2.61 2.28
C MET A 75 0.60 -2.67 3.37
N VAL A 76 -0.69 -2.62 3.00
CA VAL A 76 -1.79 -2.75 3.97
C VAL A 76 -1.93 -4.20 4.44
N GLU A 77 -1.75 -5.18 3.56
CA GLU A 77 -1.79 -6.61 3.93
C GLU A 77 -0.68 -6.99 4.92
N GLU A 78 0.49 -6.35 4.84
CA GLU A 78 1.56 -6.48 5.85
C GLU A 78 1.14 -5.96 7.24
N LYS A 79 0.08 -5.13 7.32
CA LYS A 79 -0.50 -4.66 8.59
C LYS A 79 -1.70 -5.47 9.04
N LYS A 80 -2.51 -5.98 8.10
CA LYS A 80 -3.66 -6.86 8.30
C LYS A 80 -3.88 -7.74 7.07
N SER A 81 -3.55 -9.02 7.18
CA SER A 81 -3.50 -9.95 6.04
C SER A 81 -4.85 -10.24 5.37
N ASP A 82 -5.95 -10.17 6.12
CA ASP A 82 -7.32 -10.44 5.66
C ASP A 82 -8.06 -9.19 5.18
N VAL A 83 -7.38 -8.04 5.03
CA VAL A 83 -8.01 -6.73 4.73
C VAL A 83 -8.81 -6.71 3.43
N LEU A 84 -8.46 -7.57 2.45
CA LEU A 84 -9.14 -7.66 1.16
C LEU A 84 -10.37 -8.57 1.15
N SER A 85 -10.72 -9.23 2.26
CA SER A 85 -11.76 -10.28 2.26
C SER A 85 -13.15 -9.80 1.81
N GLY A 86 -13.43 -8.50 1.91
CA GLY A 86 -14.67 -7.87 1.44
C GLY A 86 -14.60 -7.25 0.04
N PHE A 87 -13.48 -7.40 -0.67
CA PHE A 87 -13.17 -6.70 -1.92
C PHE A 87 -12.77 -7.67 -3.03
N PRO A 88 -13.73 -8.44 -3.58
CA PRO A 88 -13.44 -9.49 -4.57
C PRO A 88 -12.78 -8.96 -5.85
N GLN A 89 -13.12 -7.75 -6.32
CA GLN A 89 -12.48 -7.19 -7.50
C GLN A 89 -11.02 -6.83 -7.21
N LEU A 90 -10.73 -6.28 -6.03
CA LEU A 90 -9.34 -6.02 -5.61
C LEU A 90 -8.52 -7.30 -5.42
N GLN A 91 -9.12 -8.40 -4.95
CA GLN A 91 -8.46 -9.69 -4.89
C GLN A 91 -8.08 -10.20 -6.29
N ALA A 92 -9.03 -10.15 -7.23
CA ALA A 92 -8.80 -10.54 -8.61
C ALA A 92 -7.75 -9.65 -9.30
N PHE A 93 -7.85 -8.34 -9.07
CA PHE A 93 -6.89 -7.35 -9.53
C PHE A 93 -5.48 -7.65 -9.01
N LYS A 94 -5.31 -7.83 -7.69
CA LYS A 94 -4.03 -8.19 -7.07
C LYS A 94 -3.41 -9.42 -7.74
N ALA A 95 -4.21 -10.47 -7.93
CA ALA A 95 -3.75 -11.72 -8.56
C ALA A 95 -3.30 -11.48 -10.02
N ARG A 96 -4.06 -10.73 -10.81
CA ARG A 96 -3.70 -10.39 -12.19
C ARG A 96 -2.41 -9.57 -12.27
N ILE A 97 -2.34 -8.45 -11.55
CA ILE A 97 -1.17 -7.54 -11.64
C ILE A 97 0.08 -8.23 -11.10
N SER A 98 -0.03 -9.01 -10.01
CA SER A 98 1.09 -9.80 -9.48
C SER A 98 1.59 -10.87 -10.45
N SER A 99 0.77 -11.29 -11.42
CA SER A 99 1.12 -12.32 -12.40
C SER A 99 1.82 -11.75 -13.65
N ILE A 100 1.87 -10.43 -13.82
CA ILE A 100 2.61 -9.79 -14.92
C ILE A 100 4.11 -10.17 -14.77
N PRO A 101 4.78 -10.69 -15.82
CA PRO A 101 6.12 -11.28 -15.68
C PRO A 101 7.16 -10.38 -15.00
N THR A 102 7.17 -9.10 -15.31
CA THR A 102 8.10 -8.12 -14.71
C THR A 102 7.78 -7.84 -13.24
N ILE A 103 6.49 -7.72 -12.90
CA ILE A 103 6.03 -7.54 -11.51
C ILE A 103 6.28 -8.81 -10.70
N LYS A 104 5.92 -9.98 -11.24
CA LYS A 104 6.17 -11.27 -10.60
C LYS A 104 7.65 -11.45 -10.26
N ARG A 105 8.54 -11.20 -11.23
CA ARG A 105 9.98 -11.22 -11.02
C ARG A 105 10.46 -10.21 -9.96
N PHE A 106 9.79 -9.07 -9.85
CA PHE A 106 10.08 -8.08 -8.79
C PHE A 106 9.58 -8.52 -7.41
N LEU A 107 8.51 -9.32 -7.34
CA LEU A 107 7.98 -9.86 -6.08
C LEU A 107 8.71 -11.13 -5.61
N GLU A 108 9.46 -11.78 -6.49
CA GLU A 108 10.26 -12.98 -6.17
C GLU A 108 11.44 -12.67 -5.22
N PRO A 109 11.87 -13.64 -4.39
CA PRO A 109 13.05 -13.50 -3.55
C PRO A 109 14.31 -13.17 -4.36
N GLY A 110 15.16 -12.29 -3.84
CA GLY A 110 16.40 -11.86 -4.50
C GLY A 110 16.22 -10.69 -5.48
N SER A 111 15.00 -10.17 -5.64
CA SER A 111 14.77 -8.91 -6.34
C SER A 111 15.31 -7.70 -5.54
N GLN A 112 15.25 -6.51 -6.15
CA GLN A 112 15.63 -5.27 -5.47
C GLN A 112 14.53 -4.68 -4.57
N ARG A 113 13.36 -5.35 -4.47
CA ARG A 113 12.27 -4.93 -3.56
C ARG A 113 12.80 -4.85 -2.13
N LYS A 114 12.54 -3.74 -1.46
CA LYS A 114 12.98 -3.54 -0.08
C LYS A 114 11.99 -4.20 0.90
N PRO A 115 12.48 -4.78 2.00
CA PRO A 115 11.60 -5.32 3.04
C PRO A 115 10.94 -4.19 3.82
N VAL A 116 9.99 -4.56 4.69
CA VAL A 116 9.42 -3.64 5.68
C VAL A 116 10.56 -3.02 6.51
N PRO A 117 10.58 -1.69 6.69
CA PRO A 117 11.63 -1.02 7.45
C PRO A 117 11.77 -1.55 8.88
N ASP A 118 13.02 -1.80 9.28
CA ASP A 118 13.40 -2.24 10.61
C ASP A 118 14.00 -1.10 11.45
N ASP A 119 14.39 -1.40 12.69
CA ASP A 119 14.97 -0.40 13.59
C ASP A 119 16.32 0.14 13.08
N LYS A 120 17.08 -0.66 12.34
CA LYS A 120 18.35 -0.25 11.72
C LYS A 120 18.12 0.79 10.61
N TYR A 121 17.08 0.62 9.81
CA TYR A 121 16.64 1.63 8.84
C TYR A 121 16.28 2.93 9.56
N VAL A 122 15.46 2.86 10.61
CA VAL A 122 15.03 4.03 11.38
C VAL A 122 16.22 4.78 11.99
N GLU A 123 17.16 4.05 12.61
CA GLU A 123 18.39 4.63 13.16
C GLU A 123 19.22 5.34 12.08
N THR A 124 19.37 4.71 10.92
CA THR A 124 20.13 5.27 9.80
C THR A 124 19.48 6.55 9.27
N VAL A 125 18.16 6.55 9.10
CA VAL A 125 17.41 7.75 8.67
C VAL A 125 17.57 8.89 9.67
N ARG A 126 17.37 8.63 10.96
CA ARG A 126 17.54 9.62 12.03
C ARG A 126 18.96 10.18 12.07
N ARG A 127 19.97 9.33 11.94
CA ARG A 127 21.39 9.74 11.97
C ARG A 127 21.76 10.60 10.77
N VAL A 128 21.34 10.23 9.55
CA VAL A 128 21.76 10.91 8.31
C VAL A 128 20.97 12.19 8.09
N LEU A 129 19.65 12.18 8.34
CA LEU A 129 18.79 13.34 8.09
C LEU A 129 18.65 14.25 9.31
N CYS A 130 19.05 13.81 10.50
CA CYS A 130 18.85 14.52 11.76
C CYS A 130 17.36 14.91 12.00
N MET A 131 16.43 14.04 11.57
CA MET A 131 14.99 14.26 11.62
C MET A 131 14.26 12.99 12.13
N TYR A 132 12.94 13.11 12.35
CA TYR A 132 12.05 11.99 12.69
C TYR A 132 12.30 11.34 14.06
N TYR A 133 12.72 12.13 15.05
CA TYR A 133 12.90 11.66 16.44
C TYR A 133 11.57 11.46 17.17
N ASP A 134 10.63 12.40 17.06
CA ASP A 134 9.39 12.43 17.84
C ASP A 134 8.13 12.40 16.95
N ILE A 135 7.98 11.37 16.11
CA ILE A 135 6.78 11.21 15.28
C ILE A 135 5.62 10.67 16.12
N LYS A 136 4.45 11.28 15.95
CA LYS A 136 3.17 10.88 16.58
C LYS A 136 2.23 10.27 15.55
N ALA A 137 1.32 9.41 16.03
CA ALA A 137 0.24 8.90 15.20
C ALA A 137 -0.72 10.04 14.80
N ASN A 138 -1.36 9.88 13.63
CA ASN A 138 -2.37 10.80 13.12
C ASN A 138 -3.79 10.41 13.56
#